data_AF-A0A962PTX8-F1
#
_entry.id   AF-A0A962PTX8-F1
#
_cell.length_a   1.000
_cell.length_b   1.000
_cell.length_c   1.000
_cell.angle_alpha   90.00
_cell.angle_beta   90.00
_cell.angle_gamma   90.00
#
_symmetry.space_group_name_H-M   'P 1'
#
loop_
_entity.id
_entity.type
_entity.pdbx_description
1 polymer ?
#
loop_
_entity_poly.entity_id
_entity_poly.type
_entity_poly.pdbx_seq_one_letter_code
_entity_poly.pdbx_strand_id
1 'polypeptide(L)' 'MTSCAEAKKYLTTCGVTSLDRDGDGIPCESLCEQ' A
#
# COMPACT_ATOMS: atom_id res chain seq x y z
N MET A 1 -8.11 -4.34 -3.62
CA MET A 1 -7.92 -3.23 -2.67
C MET A 1 -8.61 -2.03 -3.26
N THR A 2 -9.60 -1.50 -2.55
CA THR A 2 -10.53 -0.50 -3.12
C THR A 2 -10.21 0.92 -2.63
N SER A 3 -9.26 1.06 -1.70
CA SER A 3 -8.84 2.36 -1.16
C SER A 3 -7.42 2.31 -0.62
N CYS A 4 -6.69 3.42 -0.78
CA CYS A 4 -5.35 3.63 -0.26
C CYS A 4 -5.22 3.32 1.26
N ALA A 5 -6.24 3.67 2.05
CA ALA A 5 -6.24 3.40 3.49
C ALA A 5 -6.23 1.90 3.83
N GLU A 6 -6.92 1.09 3.02
CA GLU A 6 -6.94 -0.36 3.20
C GLU A 6 -5.60 -0.96 2.78
N ALA A 7 -5.03 -0.50 1.65
CA ALA A 7 -3.71 -0.91 1.21
C ALA A 7 -2.63 -0.59 2.26
N LYS A 8 -2.66 0.62 2.86
CA LYS A 8 -1.79 1.00 4.00
C LYS A 8 -1.99 0.10 5.19
N LYS A 9 -3.24 -0.23 5.52
CA LYS A 9 -3.49 -1.21 6.58
C LYS A 9 -2.87 -2.56 6.26
N TYR A 10 -2.94 -3.06 5.02
CA TYR A 10 -2.28 -4.32 4.66
C TYR A 10 -0.75 -4.24 4.70
N LEU A 11 -0.16 -3.13 4.24
CA LEU A 11 1.29 -2.90 4.33
C LEU A 11 1.74 -2.90 5.80
N THR A 12 1.10 -2.10 6.66
CA THR A 12 1.55 -1.91 8.04
C THR A 12 1.06 -3.00 9.00
N THR A 13 -0.16 -3.50 8.83
CA THR A 13 -0.77 -4.50 9.73
C THR A 13 -0.39 -5.91 9.33
N CYS A 14 -0.44 -6.22 8.03
CA CYS A 14 -0.12 -7.55 7.53
C CYS A 14 1.37 -7.67 7.14
N GLY A 15 2.10 -6.55 7.04
CA GLY A 15 3.52 -6.56 6.68
C GLY A 15 3.76 -6.88 5.20
N VAL A 16 2.75 -6.69 4.35
CA VAL A 16 2.85 -7.05 2.93
C VAL A 16 3.60 -5.95 2.19
N THR A 17 4.93 -6.00 2.27
CA THR A 17 5.85 -5.09 1.56
C THR A 17 5.76 -5.24 0.05
N SER A 18 5.24 -6.36 -0.47
CA SER A 18 5.04 -6.56 -1.91
C SER A 18 4.05 -5.57 -2.55
N LEU A 19 3.28 -4.84 -1.74
CA LEU A 19 2.36 -3.79 -2.19
C LEU A 19 3.08 -2.46 -2.42
N ASP A 20 4.19 -2.23 -1.73
CA ASP A 20 5.02 -1.01 -1.74
C ASP A 20 6.31 -1.36 -2.50
N ARG A 21 6.25 -1.25 -3.84
CA ARG A 21 7.32 -1.75 -4.71
C ARG A 21 8.56 -0.85 -4.70
N ASP A 22 8.32 0.42 -4.50
CA ASP A 22 9.23 1.56 -4.49
C ASP A 22 9.85 1.77 -3.10
N GLY A 23 9.11 1.42 -2.02
CA GLY A 23 9.62 1.47 -0.65
C GLY A 23 9.23 2.73 0.12
N ASP A 24 8.31 3.51 -0.43
CA ASP A 24 7.99 4.87 -0.03
C ASP A 24 6.92 4.90 1.07
N GLY A 25 6.38 3.74 1.44
CA GLY A 25 5.30 3.59 2.41
C GLY A 25 3.91 3.86 1.82
N ILE A 26 3.80 3.90 0.49
CA ILE A 26 2.56 4.01 -0.27
C ILE A 26 2.31 2.70 -1.02
N PRO A 27 1.52 1.79 -0.42
CA PRO A 27 1.20 0.53 -1.06
C PRO A 27 0.18 0.73 -2.18
N CYS A 28 0.47 0.13 -3.34
CA CYS A 28 -0.32 0.27 -4.54
C CYS A 28 -0.62 1.74 -4.87
N GLU A 29 0.40 2.54 -5.09
CA GLU A 29 0.66 3.32 -6.31
C GLU A 29 -0.56 3.63 -7.25
N SER A 30 -1.29 2.63 -7.74
CA SER A 30 -2.46 2.85 -8.63
C SER A 30 -3.78 3.12 -7.87
N LEU A 31 -3.80 2.93 -6.55
CA LEU A 31 -4.94 3.11 -5.63
C LEU A 31 -4.74 4.28 -4.68
N CYS A 32 -3.50 4.49 -4.25
CA CYS A 32 -3.07 5.75 -3.67
C CYS A 32 -2.62 6.59 -4.86
N GLU A 33 -3.50 7.46 -5.38
CA GLU A 33 -3.19 8.41 -6.45
C GLU A 33 -1.80 9.03 -6.21
N GLN A 34 -0.77 8.54 -6.91
CA GLN A 34 0.59 9.08 -6.86
C GLN A 34 0.70 10.36 -7.68
#